data_AF-A0A1C5WYN7-F1
#
_entry.id   AF-A0A1C5WYN7-F1
#
_cell.length_a   1.000
_cell.length_b   1.000
_cell.length_c   1.000
_cell.angle_alpha   90.00
_cell.angle_beta   90.00
_cell.angle_gamma   90.00
#
_symmetry.space_group_name_H-M   'P 1'
#
loop_
_entity.id
_entity.type
_entity.pdbx_description
1 polymer ?
#
loop_
_entity_poly.entity_id
_entity_poly.type
_entity_poly.pdbx_seq_one_letter_code
_entity_poly.pdbx_strand_id
1 'polypeptide(L)'
;MKKRLIGIDVIRILCAILILFFHLGGRGIEFKGWNEWIGNQVEFIMILFFMISGFCLSFSKRNLSGKNEILDFYKRRILKLLPLYWVIEIYLLIISIYYGSEWINENANPPAMLGRIV
;
A
#
# COMPACT_ATOMS: atom_id res chain seq x y z
N MET A 1 33.39 -3.85 3.20
CA MET A 1 32.17 -4.69 3.23
C MET A 1 31.09 -4.00 4.04
N LYS A 2 29.94 -3.66 3.44
CA LYS A 2 28.80 -3.09 4.17
C LYS A 2 28.25 -4.16 5.11
N LYS A 3 28.30 -3.93 6.43
CA LYS A 3 27.69 -4.83 7.41
C LYS A 3 26.18 -4.82 7.18
N ARG A 4 25.63 -5.90 6.63
CA ARG A 4 24.18 -6.06 6.49
C ARG A 4 23.59 -6.32 7.88
N LEU A 5 22.58 -5.56 8.25
CA LEU A 5 21.85 -5.74 9.51
C LEU A 5 20.71 -6.74 9.27
N ILE A 6 21.03 -8.03 9.25
CA ILE A 6 20.06 -9.10 8.97
C ILE A 6 18.82 -9.02 9.90
N GLY A 7 19.02 -8.75 11.19
CA GLY A 7 17.89 -8.62 12.13
C GLY A 7 16.92 -7.50 11.74
N ILE A 8 17.43 -6.39 11.21
CA ILE A 8 16.60 -5.29 10.75
C ILE A 8 15.87 -5.65 9.44
N ASP A 9 16.54 -6.36 8.53
CA ASP A 9 15.89 -6.85 7.30
C ASP A 9 14.73 -7.82 7.63
N VAL A 10 14.88 -8.69 8.64
CA VAL A 10 13.82 -9.61 9.11
C VAL A 10 12.62 -8.83 9.64
N ILE A 11 12.85 -7.80 10.47
CA ILE A 11 11.76 -6.95 10.98
C ILE A 11 10.99 -6.29 9.83
N ARG A 12 11.68 -5.81 8.79
CA ARG A 12 11.03 -5.20 7.61
C ARG A 12 10.15 -6.20 6.86
N ILE A 13 10.60 -7.44 6.72
CA ILE A 13 9.82 -8.51 6.08
C ILE A 13 8.56 -8.80 6.90
N LEU A 14 8.68 -8.91 8.23
CA LEU A 14 7.53 -9.10 9.12
C LEU A 14 6.53 -7.95 9.01
N CYS A 15 6.99 -6.70 9.03
CA CYS A 15 6.10 -5.55 8.85
C CYS A 15 5.40 -5.58 7.49
N ALA A 16 6.11 -5.90 6.39
CA ALA A 16 5.51 -5.97 5.05
C ALA A 16 4.41 -7.05 4.96
N ILE A 17 4.62 -8.20 5.61
CA ILE A 17 3.61 -9.27 5.68
C ILE A 17 2.37 -8.81 6.45
N LEU A 18 2.55 -8.15 7.59
CA LEU A 18 1.44 -7.65 8.41
C LEU A 18 0.62 -6.57 7.68
N ILE A 19 1.28 -5.66 6.96
CA ILE A 19 0.64 -4.64 6.12
C ILE A 19 -0.15 -5.30 4.97
N LEU A 20 0.40 -6.37 4.36
CA LEU A 20 -0.29 -7.12 3.32
C LEU A 20 -1.58 -7.75 3.86
N PHE A 21 -1.52 -8.44 5.00
CA PHE A 21 -2.72 -9.06 5.59
C PHE A 21 -3.81 -8.03 5.91
N PHE A 22 -3.44 -6.84 6.37
CA PHE A 22 -4.40 -5.75 6.57
C PHE A 22 -5.09 -5.32 5.27
N HIS A 23 -4.33 -5.16 4.18
CA HIS A 23 -4.90 -4.82 2.88
C HIS A 23 -5.76 -5.93 2.26
N LEU A 24 -5.49 -7.20 2.60
CA LEU A 24 -6.36 -8.32 2.23
C LEU A 24 -7.65 -8.30 3.07
N GLY A 25 -7.55 -8.03 4.37
CA GLY A 25 -8.68 -7.86 5.28
C GLY A 25 -9.65 -6.77 4.85
N GLY A 26 -9.12 -5.58 4.54
CA GLY A 26 -9.91 -4.46 4.03
C GLY A 26 -10.52 -4.68 2.63
N ARG A 27 -10.17 -5.76 1.93
CA ARG A 27 -10.75 -6.16 0.64
C ARG A 27 -11.75 -7.31 0.74
N GLY A 28 -12.20 -7.64 1.96
CA GLY A 28 -13.23 -8.65 2.20
C GLY A 28 -12.69 -10.06 2.42
N ILE A 29 -11.38 -10.24 2.62
CA ILE A 29 -10.81 -11.53 3.02
C ILE A 29 -10.78 -11.59 4.54
N GLU A 30 -11.70 -12.35 5.13
CA GLU A 30 -11.76 -12.50 6.59
C GLU A 30 -10.68 -13.46 7.10
N PHE A 31 -9.91 -13.00 8.09
CA PHE A 31 -8.92 -13.82 8.79
C PHE A 31 -9.43 -14.16 10.18
N LYS A 32 -9.60 -15.45 10.47
CA LYS A 32 -10.02 -15.93 11.79
C LYS A 32 -9.02 -15.48 12.86
N GLY A 33 -9.46 -14.66 13.81
CA GLY A 33 -8.62 -14.08 14.87
C GLY A 33 -8.10 -12.66 14.59
N TRP A 34 -8.42 -12.09 13.43
CA TRP A 34 -8.14 -10.69 13.12
C TRP A 34 -9.24 -9.81 13.70
N ASN A 35 -8.95 -9.11 14.78
CA ASN A 35 -9.88 -8.17 15.41
C ASN A 35 -9.58 -6.72 14.99
N GLU A 36 -10.54 -5.83 15.23
CA GLU A 36 -10.41 -4.40 14.92
C GLU A 36 -9.20 -3.76 15.61
N TRP A 37 -8.86 -4.24 16.82
CA TRP A 37 -7.70 -3.75 17.56
C TRP A 37 -6.39 -4.01 16.81
N ILE A 38 -6.19 -5.21 16.23
CA ILE A 38 -5.04 -5.55 15.39
C ILE A 38 -5.05 -4.70 14.11
N GLY A 39 -6.21 -4.51 13.48
CA GLY A 39 -6.36 -3.64 12.32
C GLY A 39 -5.89 -2.22 12.58
N ASN A 40 -6.23 -1.66 13.74
CA ASN A 40 -5.85 -0.30 14.13
C ASN A 40 -4.34 -0.14 14.43
N GLN A 41 -3.59 -1.23 14.67
CA GLN A 41 -2.14 -1.15 14.87
C GLN A 41 -1.36 -1.04 13.54
N VAL A 42 -2.02 -1.22 12.40
CA VAL A 42 -1.32 -1.31 11.11
C VAL A 42 -0.68 0.01 10.71
N GLU A 43 -1.26 1.14 11.11
CA GLU A 43 -0.64 2.45 10.92
C GLU A 43 0.73 2.53 11.59
N PHE A 44 0.85 2.07 12.85
CA PHE A 44 2.13 2.01 13.55
C PHE A 44 3.13 1.06 12.88
N ILE A 45 2.67 -0.10 12.40
CA ILE A 45 3.51 -1.07 11.67
C ILE A 45 4.02 -0.46 10.36
N MET A 46 3.18 0.30 9.65
CA MET A 46 3.54 1.02 8.43
C MET A 46 4.62 2.07 8.73
N ILE A 47 4.42 2.90 9.75
CA ILE A 47 5.39 3.91 10.18
C ILE A 47 6.73 3.25 10.53
N LEU A 48 6.70 2.14 11.27
CA LEU A 48 7.90 1.38 11.64
C LEU A 48 8.64 0.85 10.39
N PHE A 49 7.90 0.28 9.42
CA PHE A 49 8.48 -0.20 8.17
C PHE A 49 9.19 0.92 7.39
N PHE A 50 8.57 2.10 7.31
CA PHE A 50 9.16 3.26 6.63
C PHE A 50 10.38 3.80 7.37
N MET A 51 10.30 3.95 8.69
CA MET A 51 11.39 4.45 9.53
C MET A 51 12.63 3.54 9.44
N ILE A 52 12.43 2.23 9.59
CA ILE A 52 13.51 1.25 9.48
C ILE A 52 14.11 1.24 8.07
N SER A 53 13.28 1.33 7.03
CA SER A 53 13.77 1.38 5.65
C SER A 53 14.62 2.62 5.37
N GLY A 54 14.27 3.76 5.98
CA GLY A 54 15.10 4.97 5.94
C GLY A 54 16.41 4.80 6.71
N PHE A 55 16.35 4.20 7.90
CA PHE A 55 17.53 3.91 8.73
C PHE A 55 18.53 2.99 8.03
N CYS A 56 18.09 1.86 7.48
CA CYS A 56 18.96 0.92 6.76
C CYS A 56 19.71 1.58 5.61
N LEU A 57 19.05 2.51 4.91
CA LEU A 57 19.67 3.24 3.82
C LEU A 57 20.73 4.21 4.34
N SER A 58 20.41 4.94 5.41
CA SER A 58 21.33 5.88 6.05
C SER A 58 22.57 5.16 6.57
N PHE A 59 22.36 4.04 7.27
CA PHE A 59 23.41 3.18 7.79
C PHE A 59 24.30 2.59 6.68
N SER A 60 23.71 2.23 5.53
CA SER A 60 24.43 1.69 4.38
C SER A 60 25.27 2.76 3.67
N LYS A 61 24.88 4.03 3.73
CA LYS A 61 25.61 5.17 3.19
C LYS A 61 26.18 5.98 4.34
N ARG A 62 27.29 5.48 4.90
CA ARG A 62 28.00 5.99 6.09
C ARG A 62 28.36 7.50 6.07
N ASN A 63 28.09 8.21 4.97
CA ASN A 63 28.32 9.66 4.78
C ASN A 63 27.20 10.36 3.99
N LEU A 64 25.92 10.21 4.35
CA LEU A 64 24.84 11.08 3.84
C LEU A 64 24.91 12.53 4.38
N SER A 65 26.11 13.06 4.57
CA SER A 65 26.35 14.40 5.12
C SER A 65 26.24 15.51 4.07
N GLY A 66 26.24 15.16 2.78
CA GLY A 66 26.10 16.11 1.68
C GLY A 66 24.64 16.32 1.26
N LYS A 67 24.17 17.57 1.17
CA LYS A 67 22.83 17.94 0.67
C LYS A 67 22.47 17.26 -0.66
N ASN A 68 23.46 17.06 -1.54
CA ASN A 68 23.28 16.41 -2.85
C ASN A 68 22.96 14.91 -2.75
N GLU A 69 23.47 14.21 -1.73
CA GLU A 69 23.24 12.77 -1.59
C GLU A 69 21.82 12.42 -1.12
N ILE A 70 21.23 13.31 -0.32
CA ILE A 70 19.83 13.24 0.12
C ILE A 70 18.91 13.49 -1.08
N LEU A 71 19.17 14.52 -1.89
CA LEU A 71 18.38 14.81 -3.09
C LEU A 71 18.46 13.65 -4.10
N ASP A 72 19.63 13.06 -4.32
CA ASP A 72 19.77 11.90 -5.19
C ASP A 72 19.02 10.67 -4.66
N PHE A 73 18.86 10.54 -3.35
CA PHE A 73 18.02 9.50 -2.77
C PHE A 73 16.55 9.70 -3.09
N TYR A 74 16.00 10.88 -2.83
CA TYR A 74 14.60 11.18 -3.15
C TYR A 74 14.34 11.08 -4.65
N LYS A 75 15.25 11.57 -5.50
CA LYS A 75 15.16 11.42 -6.96
C LYS A 75 15.04 9.94 -7.38
N ARG A 76 15.93 9.07 -6.89
CA ARG A 76 15.87 7.63 -7.22
C ARG A 76 14.59 6.96 -6.73
N ARG A 77 14.03 7.42 -5.60
CA ARG A 77 12.79 6.89 -5.05
C ARG A 77 11.57 7.35 -5.84
N ILE A 78 11.50 8.64 -6.16
CA ILE A 78 10.46 9.26 -6.99
C ILE A 78 10.43 8.62 -8.38
N LEU A 79 11.58 8.50 -9.06
CA LEU A 79 11.68 7.92 -10.40
C LEU A 79 11.29 6.43 -10.46
N LYS A 80 11.31 5.70 -9.34
CA LYS A 80 10.88 4.30 -9.27
C LYS A 80 9.43 4.13 -8.82
N LEU A 81 8.97 4.94 -7.86
CA LEU A 81 7.64 4.79 -7.28
C LEU A 81 6.56 5.49 -8.10
N LEU A 82 6.80 6.71 -8.59
CA LEU A 82 5.78 7.50 -9.29
C LEU A 82 5.29 6.86 -10.58
N PRO A 83 6.14 6.34 -11.48
CA PRO A 83 5.66 5.73 -12.71
C PRO A 83 4.71 4.56 -12.44
N LEU A 84 5.08 3.70 -11.49
CA LEU A 84 4.24 2.55 -11.12
C LEU A 84 2.94 3.00 -10.43
N TYR A 85 3.01 4.01 -9.56
CA TYR A 85 1.85 4.57 -8.90
C TYR A 85 0.83 5.12 -9.92
N TRP A 86 1.28 5.94 -10.87
CA TRP A 86 0.41 6.49 -11.90
C TRP A 86 -0.21 5.42 -12.80
N VAL A 87 0.55 4.37 -13.15
CA VAL A 87 0.03 3.24 -13.93
C VAL A 87 -1.09 2.52 -13.18
N ILE A 88 -0.91 2.25 -11.89
CA ILE A 88 -1.92 1.59 -11.06
C ILE A 88 -3.14 2.48 -10.89
N GLU A 89 -2.96 3.77 -10.60
CA GLU A 89 -4.06 4.73 -10.46
C GLU A 89 -4.89 4.85 -11.75
N ILE A 90 -4.24 5.00 -12.90
CA ILE A 90 -4.93 5.05 -14.20
C ILE A 90 -5.68 3.74 -14.46
N TYR A 91 -5.06 2.59 -14.16
CA TYR A 91 -5.70 1.29 -14.31
C TYR A 91 -6.95 1.16 -13.43
N LEU A 92 -6.87 1.56 -12.16
CA LEU A 92 -8.00 1.55 -11.24
C LEU A 92 -9.09 2.55 -11.65
N LEU A 93 -8.71 3.72 -12.17
CA LEU A 93 -9.65 4.71 -12.69
C LEU A 93 -10.42 4.20 -13.92
N ILE A 94 -9.74 3.49 -14.83
CA ILE A 94 -10.40 2.87 -15.99
C ILE A 94 -11.41 1.81 -15.53
N ILE A 95 -11.02 0.97 -14.58
CA ILE A 95 -11.92 -0.02 -13.96
C ILE A 95 -13.11 0.68 -13.31
N SER A 96 -12.89 1.72 -12.52
CA SER A 96 -13.98 2.40 -11.81
C SER A 96 -14.96 3.09 -12.75
N ILE A 97 -14.50 3.64 -13.87
CA ILE A 97 -15.38 4.19 -14.91
C ILE A 97 -16.20 3.08 -15.57
N TYR A 98 -15.57 1.96 -15.93
CA TYR A 98 -16.26 0.86 -16.59
C TYR A 98 -17.35 0.24 -15.70
N TYR A 99 -16.98 -0.22 -14.49
CA TYR A 99 -17.93 -0.84 -13.56
C TYR A 99 -18.86 0.18 -12.89
N GLY A 100 -18.40 1.41 -12.65
CA GLY A 100 -19.25 2.48 -12.13
C GLY A 100 -20.34 2.89 -13.11
N SER A 101 -20.07 2.84 -14.42
CA SER A 101 -21.10 3.09 -15.44
C SER A 101 -22.19 2.01 -15.43
N GLU A 102 -21.84 0.73 -15.22
CA GLU A 102 -22.83 -0.34 -15.09
C GLU A 102 -23.68 -0.20 -13.83
N TRP A 103 -23.08 0.14 -12.69
CA TRP A 103 -23.79 0.37 -11.42
C TRP A 103 -24.76 1.56 -11.50
N ILE A 104 -24.36 2.65 -12.17
CA ILE A 104 -25.24 3.80 -12.42
C ILE A 104 -26.37 3.42 -13.39
N ASN A 105 -26.09 2.65 -14.44
CA ASN A 105 -27.10 2.23 -15.41
C ASN A 105 -28.14 1.27 -14.82
N GLU A 106 -27.73 0.33 -13.95
CA GLU A 106 -28.63 -0.59 -13.25
C GLU A 106 -29.56 0.15 -12.28
N ASN A 107 -29.05 1.17 -11.59
CA ASN A 107 -29.86 1.99 -10.67
C ASN A 107 -30.69 3.07 -11.40
N ALA A 108 -30.29 3.52 -12.60
CA ALA A 108 -31.02 4.49 -13.41
C ALA A 108 -32.13 3.84 -14.25
N ASN A 109 -31.96 2.58 -14.67
CA ASN A 109 -32.97 1.76 -15.33
C ASN A 109 -33.13 0.44 -14.57
N PRO A 110 -33.84 0.46 -13.42
CA PRO A 110 -34.08 -0.76 -12.67
C PRO A 110 -34.79 -1.78 -13.59
N PRO A 111 -34.35 -3.05 -13.60
CA PRO A 111 -35.01 -4.07 -14.41
C PRO A 111 -36.50 -4.10 -14.08
N ALA A 112 -37.35 -4.14 -15.10
CA ALA A 112 -38.82 -4.07 -15.02
C ALA A 112 -39.50 -5.18 -14.17
N MET A 113 -38.73 -5.96 -13.42
CA MET A 113 -39.14 -7.05 -12.53
C MET A 113 -39.62 -6.57 -11.14
N LEU A 114 -39.67 -5.26 -10.87
CA LEU A 114 -40.23 -4.70 -9.63
C LEU A 114 -41.72 -4.30 -9.73
N GLY A 115 -42.44 -4.80 -10.73
CA GLY A 115 -43.91 -4.66 -10.86
C GLY A 115 -44.71 -5.87 -10.40
N ARG A 116 -44.11 -6.86 -9.73
CA ARG A 116 -44.78 -8.14 -9.42
C ARG A 116 -44.69 -8.65 -7.97
N ILE A 117 -44.14 -7.90 -7.03
CA ILE A 117 -44.15 -8.31 -5.63
C ILE A 117 -44.47 -7.10 -4.74
N VAL A 118 -45.70 -7.12 -4.22
CA VAL A 118 -46.35 -6.26 -3.21
C VAL A 118 -46.91 -4.92 -3.71
#